data_AF-A0A7J8BZ96-F1
#
_entry.id   AF-A0A7J8BZ96-F1
#
_cell.length_a   1.000
_cell.length_b   1.000
_cell.length_c   1.000
_cell.angle_alpha   90.00
_cell.angle_beta   90.00
_cell.angle_gamma   90.00
#
_symmetry.space_group_name_H-M   'P 1'
#
loop_
_entity.id
_entity.type
_entity.pdbx_description
1 polymer ?
#
loop_
_entity_poly.entity_id
_entity_poly.type
_entity_poly.pdbx_seq_one_letter_code
_entity_poly.pdbx_strand_id
1 'polypeptide(L)'
;MHGTFGAAACSIGFAVRYLNAYTGIVLLRCRKEFYQLVWSALPFITYLENKGHRYPCFLNTLHVGGTIRTCQKFLIQYNRRQLLILLQNCTDEGEREAIQKSVTSCLLEEEPGEEDLSDGGDEEAAEAME
;
A
#
# COMPACT_ATOMS: atom_id res chain seq x y z
N MET A 1 -0.94 -16.91 14.44
CA MET A 1 -2.05 -17.16 13.51
C MET A 1 -1.74 -18.29 12.51
N HIS A 2 -0.70 -18.20 11.68
CA HIS A 2 -0.45 -19.19 10.60
C HIS A 2 0.68 -20.21 10.87
N GLY A 3 1.13 -20.32 12.12
CA GLY A 3 2.20 -21.24 12.51
C GLY A 3 3.54 -20.96 11.81
N THR A 4 4.43 -21.96 11.82
CA THR A 4 5.75 -21.91 11.16
C THR A 4 5.65 -21.94 9.64
N PHE A 5 4.71 -22.71 9.09
CA PHE A 5 4.47 -22.80 7.65
C PHE A 5 4.13 -21.44 7.06
N GLY A 6 3.10 -20.75 7.58
CA GLY A 6 2.70 -19.45 7.06
C GLY A 6 3.77 -18.38 7.25
N ALA A 7 4.48 -18.41 8.39
CA ALA A 7 5.60 -17.49 8.62
C ALA A 7 6.72 -17.68 7.59
N ALA A 8 7.15 -18.92 7.34
CA ALA A 8 8.21 -19.22 6.37
C ALA A 8 7.78 -18.93 4.92
N ALA A 9 6.57 -19.36 4.55
CA ALA A 9 6.01 -19.16 3.21
C ALA A 9 5.86 -17.67 2.87
N CYS A 10 5.39 -16.86 3.83
CA CYS A 10 5.30 -15.41 3.65
C CYS A 10 6.67 -14.74 3.72
N SER A 11 7.61 -15.20 4.56
CA SER A 11 8.92 -14.55 4.71
C SER A 11 9.71 -14.47 3.40
N ILE A 12 9.52 -15.44 2.49
CA ILE A 12 10.21 -15.46 1.21
C ILE A 12 9.57 -14.44 0.27
N GLY A 13 10.29 -13.37 -0.03
CA GLY A 13 9.84 -12.30 -0.93
C GLY A 13 8.89 -11.29 -0.28
N PHE A 14 8.63 -11.39 1.03
CA PHE A 14 7.94 -10.35 1.78
C PHE A 14 8.88 -9.19 2.08
N ALA A 15 8.50 -7.99 1.65
CA ALA A 15 9.29 -6.79 1.84
C ALA A 15 8.39 -5.56 1.93
N VAL A 16 8.77 -4.62 2.80
CA VAL A 16 8.18 -3.28 2.82
C VAL A 16 8.83 -2.47 1.71
N ARG A 17 8.03 -1.97 0.76
CA ARG A 17 8.52 -1.17 -0.38
C ARG A 17 8.32 0.33 -0.17
N TYR A 18 7.32 0.69 0.63
CA TYR A 18 7.01 2.07 0.95
C TYR A 18 6.35 2.13 2.33
N LEU A 19 6.73 3.12 3.12
CA LEU A 19 6.12 3.43 4.40
C LEU A 19 6.10 4.95 4.53
N ASN A 20 4.93 5.51 4.79
CA ASN A 20 4.79 6.91 5.14
C ASN A 20 4.14 7.02 6.51
N ALA A 21 4.94 7.47 7.49
CA ALA A 21 4.48 7.61 8.87
C ALA A 21 3.46 8.75 9.06
N TYR A 22 3.45 9.74 8.17
CA TYR A 22 2.51 10.87 8.25
C TYR A 22 1.13 10.49 7.71
N THR A 23 1.05 9.74 6.61
CA THR A 23 -0.23 9.32 6.03
C THR A 23 -0.70 7.95 6.53
N GLY A 24 0.16 7.19 7.20
CA GLY A 24 -0.14 5.83 7.67
C GLY A 24 -0.27 4.79 6.56
N ILE A 25 0.24 5.08 5.36
CA ILE A 25 0.16 4.17 4.20
C ILE A 25 1.43 3.30 4.12
N VAL A 26 1.22 2.01 3.90
CA VAL A 26 2.30 1.01 3.74
C VAL A 26 2.08 0.23 2.45
N LEU A 27 3.14 0.05 1.66
CA LEU A 27 3.15 -0.86 0.52
C LEU A 27 3.95 -2.12 0.87
N LEU A 28 3.25 -3.24 0.97
CA LEU A 28 3.83 -4.55 1.25
C LEU A 28 3.91 -5.36 -0.05
N ARG A 29 5.09 -5.90 -0.36
CA ARG A 29 5.28 -6.91 -1.40
C ARG A 29 5.13 -8.29 -0.76
N CYS A 30 4.44 -9.20 -1.43
CA CYS A 30 4.38 -10.61 -1.09
C CYS A 30 4.24 -11.45 -2.38
N ARG A 31 4.43 -12.76 -2.28
CA ARG A 31 4.20 -13.68 -3.39
C ARG A 31 2.71 -13.87 -3.66
N LYS A 32 2.33 -14.01 -4.93
CA LYS A 32 0.93 -14.21 -5.36
C LYS A 32 0.31 -15.49 -4.80
N GLU A 33 1.10 -16.51 -4.50
CA GLU A 33 0.58 -17.75 -3.93
C GLU A 33 0.15 -17.57 -2.45
N PHE A 34 0.76 -16.62 -1.73
CA PHE A 34 0.63 -16.49 -0.28
C PHE A 34 0.06 -15.13 0.19
N TYR A 35 -0.42 -14.28 -0.73
CA TYR A 35 -0.94 -12.96 -0.35
C TYR A 35 -2.15 -13.06 0.59
N GLN A 36 -2.99 -14.10 0.47
CA GLN A 36 -4.16 -14.30 1.33
C GLN A 36 -3.76 -14.57 2.80
N LEU A 37 -2.62 -15.24 3.03
CA LEU A 37 -2.09 -15.46 4.37
C LEU A 37 -1.66 -14.15 5.01
N VAL A 38 -0.97 -13.30 4.25
CA VAL A 38 -0.59 -11.96 4.71
C VAL A 38 -1.83 -11.11 4.95
N TRP A 39 -2.76 -11.07 4.00
CA TRP A 39 -3.97 -10.25 4.06
C TRP A 39 -4.86 -10.62 5.25
N SER A 40 -5.08 -11.91 5.49
CA SER A 40 -5.81 -12.39 6.65
C SER A 40 -5.11 -12.07 7.97
N ALA A 41 -3.77 -11.96 7.98
CA ALA A 41 -2.99 -11.64 9.19
C ALA A 41 -3.00 -10.16 9.59
N LEU A 42 -3.10 -9.24 8.63
CA LEU A 42 -3.08 -7.79 8.88
C LEU A 42 -4.07 -7.29 9.94
N PRO A 43 -5.38 -7.66 9.93
CA PRO A 43 -6.34 -7.15 10.91
C PRO A 43 -6.06 -7.62 12.35
N PHE A 44 -5.26 -8.66 12.54
CA PHE A 44 -4.91 -9.16 13.88
C PHE A 44 -3.69 -8.47 14.49
N ILE A 45 -3.03 -7.58 13.75
CA ILE A 45 -1.97 -6.71 14.27
C ILE A 45 -2.66 -5.57 15.01
N THR A 46 -2.80 -5.73 16.32
CA THR A 46 -3.59 -4.84 17.19
C THR A 46 -2.75 -3.90 18.04
N TYR A 47 -1.49 -4.25 18.31
CA TYR A 47 -0.58 -3.45 19.12
C TYR A 47 0.82 -3.45 18.52
N LEU A 48 1.42 -2.27 18.45
CA LEU A 48 2.84 -2.09 18.15
C LEU A 48 3.58 -1.76 19.44
N GLU A 49 4.56 -2.56 19.80
CA GLU A 49 5.40 -2.32 20.98
C GLU A 49 6.66 -1.54 20.60
N ASN A 50 6.94 -0.44 21.29
CA ASN A 50 8.14 0.36 21.11
C ASN A 50 8.61 0.90 22.46
N LYS A 51 9.87 0.60 22.83
CA LYS A 51 10.50 1.03 24.10
C LYS A 51 9.63 0.80 25.34
N GLY A 52 8.93 -0.33 25.40
CA GLY A 52 8.05 -0.70 26.53
C GLY A 52 6.65 -0.06 26.51
N HIS A 53 6.35 0.78 25.52
CA HIS A 53 5.00 1.29 25.29
C HIS A 53 4.28 0.49 24.21
N ARG A 54 3.00 0.20 24.43
CA ARG A 54 2.13 -0.47 23.46
C ARG A 54 1.18 0.55 22.83
N TYR A 55 1.25 0.65 21.51
CA TYR A 55 0.43 1.55 20.72
C TYR A 55 -0.65 0.73 20.01
N PRO A 56 -1.95 0.94 20.29
CA PRO A 56 -3.00 0.25 19.56
C PRO A 56 -2.96 0.68 18.09
N CYS A 57 -3.03 -0.28 17.18
CA CYS A 57 -3.05 -0.01 15.75
C CYS A 57 -3.98 -1.00 15.03
N PHE A 58 -4.42 -0.61 13.85
CA PHE A 58 -5.17 -1.48 12.95
C PHE A 58 -4.66 -1.30 11.54
N LEU A 59 -4.38 -2.40 10.85
CA LEU A 59 -3.90 -2.38 9.49
C LEU A 59 -5.02 -2.81 8.55
N ASN A 60 -5.62 -1.84 7.86
CA ASN A 60 -6.60 -2.12 6.83
C ASN A 60 -5.93 -2.22 5.45
N THR A 61 -6.36 -3.20 4.65
CA THR A 61 -5.86 -3.34 3.28
C THR A 61 -6.71 -2.49 2.36
N LEU A 62 -6.07 -1.50 1.76
CA LEU A 62 -6.75 -0.57 0.86
C LEU A 62 -6.88 -1.12 -0.57
N HIS A 63 -5.84 -1.79 -1.06
CA HIS A 63 -5.78 -2.36 -2.40
C HIS A 63 -4.76 -3.49 -2.49
N VAL A 64 -5.04 -4.48 -3.34
CA VAL A 64 -4.10 -5.53 -3.72
C VAL A 64 -3.91 -5.45 -5.23
N GLY A 65 -2.68 -5.22 -5.67
CA GLY A 65 -2.32 -5.11 -7.08
C GLY A 65 -1.16 -6.02 -7.44
N GLY A 66 -1.04 -6.37 -8.72
CA GLY A 66 0.04 -7.23 -9.22
C GLY A 66 1.38 -6.52 -9.36
N THR A 67 1.37 -5.20 -9.60
CA THR A 67 2.57 -4.41 -9.83
C THR A 67 2.61 -3.17 -8.94
N ILE A 68 3.82 -2.69 -8.62
CA ILE A 68 3.99 -1.46 -7.83
C ILE A 68 3.34 -0.26 -8.54
N ARG A 69 3.45 -0.18 -9.88
CA ARG A 69 2.88 0.90 -10.68
C ARG A 69 1.35 0.98 -10.56
N THR A 70 0.66 -0.16 -10.61
CA THR A 70 -0.81 -0.20 -10.47
C THR A 70 -1.26 0.21 -9.06
N CYS A 71 -0.56 -0.29 -8.02
CA CYS A 71 -0.81 0.14 -6.64
C CYS A 71 -0.58 1.65 -6.44
N GLN A 72 0.45 2.23 -7.08
CA GLN A 72 0.73 3.67 -7.03
C GLN A 72 -0.35 4.49 -7.73
N LYS A 73 -0.77 4.09 -8.95
CA LYS A 73 -1.88 4.75 -9.66
C LYS A 73 -3.15 4.75 -8.80
N PHE A 74 -3.48 3.62 -8.18
CA PHE A 74 -4.60 3.51 -7.26
C PHE A 74 -4.43 4.44 -6.04
N LEU A 75 -3.24 4.48 -5.42
CA LEU A 75 -2.97 5.30 -4.24
C LEU A 75 -3.12 6.80 -4.54
N ILE A 76 -2.67 7.25 -5.72
CA ILE A 76 -2.84 8.64 -6.17
C ILE A 76 -4.33 8.96 -6.29
N GLN A 77 -5.11 8.10 -6.96
CA GLN A 77 -6.56 8.29 -7.09
C GLN A 77 -7.27 8.28 -5.74
N TYR A 78 -6.85 7.40 -4.82
CA TYR A 78 -7.38 7.35 -3.46
C TYR A 78 -7.11 8.66 -2.71
N ASN A 79 -5.87 9.15 -2.69
CA ASN A 79 -5.52 10.40 -2.02
C ASN A 79 -6.27 11.60 -2.60
N ARG A 80 -6.42 11.67 -3.93
CA ARG A 80 -7.22 12.73 -4.58
C ARG A 80 -8.66 12.73 -4.08
N ARG A 81 -9.30 11.57 -3.98
CA ARG A 81 -10.66 11.45 -3.43
C ARG A 81 -10.73 11.85 -1.95
N GLN A 82 -9.75 11.43 -1.14
CA GLN A 82 -9.69 11.79 0.28
C GLN A 82 -9.56 13.30 0.49
N LEU A 83 -8.72 13.99 -0.31
CA LEU A 83 -8.57 15.44 -0.24
C LEU A 83 -9.88 16.18 -0.55
N LEU A 84 -10.64 15.71 -1.55
CA LEU A 84 -11.94 16.31 -1.88
C LEU A 84 -12.98 16.11 -0.76
N ILE A 85 -13.01 14.92 -0.15
CA ILE A 85 -13.90 14.63 0.99
C ILE A 85 -13.51 15.49 2.19
N LEU A 86 -12.21 15.64 2.47
CA LEU A 86 -11.71 16.51 3.54
C LEU A 86 -12.11 17.96 3.30
N LEU A 87 -11.91 18.48 2.08
CA LEU A 87 -12.29 19.85 1.72
C LEU A 87 -13.77 20.14 1.98
N GLN A 88 -14.65 19.18 1.70
CA GLN A 88 -16.09 19.32 1.94
C GLN A 88 -16.45 19.34 3.43
N ASN A 89 -15.69 18.63 4.27
CA ASN A 89 -15.97 18.47 5.69
C ASN A 89 -15.19 19.46 6.59
N CYS A 90 -14.19 20.17 6.05
CA CYS A 90 -13.42 21.15 6.81
C CYS A 90 -14.28 22.34 7.21
N THR A 91 -14.22 22.71 8.49
CA THR A 91 -14.88 23.88 9.06
C THR A 91 -13.91 25.03 9.33
N ASP A 92 -12.60 24.74 9.40
CA ASP A 92 -11.55 25.72 9.57
C ASP A 92 -11.09 26.32 8.23
N GLU A 93 -10.95 27.64 8.20
CA GLU A 93 -10.56 28.40 7.00
C GLU A 93 -9.08 28.19 6.64
N GLY A 94 -8.20 28.04 7.63
CA GLY A 94 -6.77 27.83 7.41
C GLY A 94 -6.47 26.45 6.80
N GLU A 95 -7.13 25.41 7.31
CA GLU A 95 -7.06 24.07 6.72
C GLU A 95 -7.64 24.04 5.31
N ARG A 96 -8.75 24.76 5.08
CA ARG A 96 -9.38 24.85 3.76
C ARG A 96 -8.44 25.44 2.71
N GLU A 97 -7.76 26.54 3.03
CA GLU A 97 -6.78 27.14 2.12
C GLU A 97 -5.61 26.19 1.82
N ALA A 98 -5.11 25.46 2.81
CA ALA A 98 -4.04 24.49 2.63
C ALA A 98 -4.47 23.35 1.70
N ILE A 99 -5.66 22.78 1.92
CA ILE A 99 -6.22 21.72 1.07
C ILE A 99 -6.47 22.23 -0.35
N GLN A 100 -7.01 23.44 -0.52
CA GLN A 100 -7.21 24.05 -1.84
C GLN A 100 -5.89 24.16 -2.60
N LYS A 101 -4.82 24.65 -1.95
CA LYS A 101 -3.47 24.72 -2.55
C LYS A 101 -2.99 23.34 -3.00
N SER A 102 -3.15 22.31 -2.16
CA SER A 102 -2.77 20.94 -2.51
C SER A 102 -3.59 20.36 -3.67
N VAL A 103 -4.90 20.60 -3.70
CA VAL A 103 -5.78 20.14 -4.80
C VAL A 103 -5.38 20.82 -6.11
N THR A 104 -5.17 22.14 -6.08
CA THR A 104 -4.74 22.88 -7.27
C THR A 104 -3.38 22.39 -7.78
N SER A 105 -2.41 22.13 -6.91
CA SER A 105 -1.11 21.59 -7.35
C SER A 105 -1.22 20.22 -8.01
N CYS A 106 -2.09 19.34 -7.52
CA CYS A 106 -2.24 18.00 -8.08
C CYS A 106 -2.90 17.95 -9.47
N LEU A 107 -3.65 18.99 -9.85
CA LEU A 107 -4.31 19.11 -11.15
C LEU A 107 -3.36 19.59 -12.26
N LEU A 108 -2.27 20.27 -11.88
CA LEU A 108 -1.29 20.82 -12.83
C LEU A 108 -0.25 19.78 -13.29
N GLU A 109 -0.17 18.62 -12.63
CA GLU A 109 0.81 17.55 -12.93
C GLU A 109 0.27 16.45 -13.86
N GLU A 110 -0.94 16.59 -14.42
CA GLU A 110 -1.51 15.58 -15.34
C GLU A 110 -0.94 15.71 -16.77
N GLU A 111 0.25 15.14 -17.00
CA GLU A 111 0.68 14.78 -18.36
C GLU A 111 0.01 13.45 -18.78
N PRO A 112 -0.65 13.38 -19.95
CA PRO A 112 -1.31 12.16 -20.43
C PRO A 112 -0.32 11.31 -21.25
N GLY A 113 0.04 10.11 -20.79
CA GLY A 113 0.77 9.18 -21.67
C GLY A 113 1.24 7.85 -21.08
N GLU A 114 1.16 6.83 -21.93
CA GLU A 114 1.84 5.52 -21.89
C GLU A 114 1.09 4.32 -21.28
N GLU A 115 0.14 3.86 -22.10
CA GLU A 115 0.13 2.57 -22.83
C GLU A 115 0.38 1.25 -22.07
N ASP A 116 -0.60 0.36 -22.23
CA ASP A 116 -0.55 -1.07 -21.92
C ASP A 116 0.63 -1.75 -22.64
N LEU A 117 1.61 -2.25 -21.87
CA LEU A 117 2.62 -3.17 -22.37
C LEU A 117 2.66 -4.43 -21.49
N SER A 118 2.03 -5.46 -22.05
CA SER A 118 2.22 -6.91 -21.89
C SER A 118 3.10 -7.38 -20.72
N ASP A 119 2.45 -8.07 -19.77
CA ASP A 119 3.06 -8.89 -18.72
C ASP A 119 3.75 -10.12 -19.35
N GLY A 120 5.05 -10.01 -19.62
CA GLY A 120 5.91 -11.15 -19.96
C GLY A 120 6.24 -11.93 -18.70
N GLY A 121 5.66 -13.13 -18.57
CA GLY A 121 6.00 -14.07 -17.52
C GLY A 121 7.40 -14.64 -17.74
N ASP A 122 8.33 -14.33 -16.83
CA ASP A 122 9.58 -15.04 -16.71
C ASP A 122 9.32 -16.40 -16.02
N GLU A 123 9.05 -17.43 -16.81
CA GLU A 123 9.37 -18.82 -16.43
C GLU A 123 10.87 -19.02 -16.62
N GLU A 124 11.64 -18.88 -15.54
CA GLU A 124 13.04 -19.30 -15.53
C GLU A 124 13.13 -20.73 -14.99
N ALA A 125 13.47 -21.64 -15.89
CA ALA A 125 13.71 -23.05 -15.68
C ALA A 125 14.84 -23.27 -14.66
N ALA A 126 14.59 -24.10 -13.65
CA ALA A 126 15.65 -24.76 -12.90
C ALA A 126 15.81 -26.18 -13.46
N GLU A 127 16.85 -26.36 -14.28
CA GLU A 127 17.34 -27.64 -14.76
C GLU A 127 17.74 -28.57 -13.60
N ALA A 128 17.59 -29.87 -13.87
CA ALA A 128 17.96 -30.98 -13.01
C ALA A 128 19.47 -31.09 -12.78
N MET A 129 19.86 -31.32 -11.52
CA MET A 129 21.02 -32.13 -11.12
C MET A 129 20.74 -32.72 -9.73
N GLU A 130 20.20 -33.94 -9.67
CA GLU A 130 20.87 -35.19 -9.25
C GLU A 130 19.86 -36.34 -9.21
#